data_AF-A0A847ENE1-F1
#
_entry.id   AF-A0A847ENE1-F1
#
_cell.length_a   1.000
_cell.length_b   1.000
_cell.length_c   1.000
_cell.angle_alpha   90.00
_cell.angle_beta   90.00
_cell.angle_gamma   90.00
#
_symmetry.space_group_name_H-M   'P 1'
#
loop_
_entity.id
_entity.type
_entity.pdbx_description
1 polymer ?
#
loop_
_entity_poly.entity_id
_entity_poly.type
_entity_poly.pdbx_seq_one_letter_code
_entity_poly.pdbx_strand_id
1 'polypeptide(L)'
;YRHDWRKVLQLGIGALIPIGILYGVFAPQALFAASRNTGYVSGGSWAPWMRSALAWVLPDAAHGITAALGWIGLFVIGWMLSRVLPWRAVPGAQLPAERDPLTIAVRTAVILCTAWIVTSPYTLSWYDLIVWAPLALLVPTRLDWLMALRGVALSVAYVTGRTVGFSDVMVNVVAFTIRDVISSGVQWFVLIAIIHWFWTTNRQWPTAAFIRNGFGQLLVTADRPQPKRSPLRPWRRPGVADPREPGSRTPAQP
;
A
#
# COMPACT_ATOMS: atom_id res chain seq x y z
N TYR A 1 -4.96 19.67 -6.10
CA TYR A 1 -4.06 18.63 -5.57
C TYR A 1 -3.61 17.68 -6.67
N ARG A 2 -4.55 17.02 -7.38
CA ARG A 2 -4.35 16.16 -8.57
C ARG A 2 -3.46 16.67 -9.73
N HIS A 3 -2.99 17.91 -9.71
CA HIS A 3 -2.21 18.50 -10.81
C HIS A 3 -1.10 19.47 -10.33
N ASP A 4 -0.79 19.48 -9.03
CA ASP A 4 0.13 20.47 -8.46
C ASP A 4 1.50 19.82 -8.23
N TRP A 5 2.33 19.77 -9.27
CA TRP A 5 3.64 19.09 -9.25
C TRP A 5 4.56 19.62 -8.14
N ARG A 6 4.39 20.90 -7.77
CA ARG A 6 5.14 21.53 -6.66
C ARG A 6 4.84 20.83 -5.35
N LYS A 7 3.59 20.40 -5.12
CA LYS A 7 3.23 19.64 -3.92
C LYS A 7 3.84 18.24 -3.92
N VAL A 8 3.95 17.59 -5.08
CA VAL A 8 4.65 16.31 -5.21
C VAL A 8 6.13 16.49 -4.88
N LEU A 9 6.76 17.53 -5.44
CA LEU A 9 8.15 17.86 -5.14
C LEU A 9 8.35 18.17 -3.65
N GLN A 10 7.49 19.00 -3.05
CA GLN A 10 7.54 19.30 -1.62
C GLN A 10 7.38 18.05 -0.76
N LEU A 11 6.53 17.12 -1.15
CA LEU A 11 6.34 15.84 -0.45
C LEU A 11 7.57 14.94 -0.59
N GLY A 12 8.18 14.91 -1.78
CA GLY A 12 9.46 14.22 -2.02
C GLY A 12 10.61 14.81 -1.20
N ILE A 13 10.79 16.13 -1.23
CA ILE A 13 11.80 16.83 -0.43
C ILE A 13 11.53 16.62 1.07
N GLY A 14 10.28 16.74 1.49
CA GLY A 14 9.85 16.51 2.87
C GLY A 14 10.16 15.09 3.36
N ALA A 15 10.05 14.08 2.48
CA ALA A 15 10.44 12.71 2.78
C ALA A 15 11.97 12.51 2.77
N LEU A 16 12.71 13.22 1.91
CA LEU A 16 14.16 13.16 1.83
C LEU A 16 14.85 13.76 3.06
N ILE A 17 14.25 14.77 3.71
CA ILE A 17 14.82 15.39 4.93
C ILE A 17 15.02 14.37 6.07
N PRO A 18 14.00 13.65 6.57
CA PRO A 18 14.20 12.66 7.61
C PRO A 18 15.08 11.50 7.16
N ILE A 19 15.02 11.09 5.88
CA ILE A 19 15.94 10.07 5.34
C ILE A 19 17.39 10.57 5.42
N GLY A 20 17.67 11.79 4.94
CA GLY A 20 19.00 12.38 4.94
C GLY A 20 19.52 12.62 6.35
N ILE A 21 18.67 13.02 7.30
CA ILE A 21 19.07 13.18 8.71
C ILE A 21 19.36 11.81 9.33
N LEU A 22 18.41 10.88 9.29
CA LEU A 22 18.53 9.59 9.97
C LEU A 22 19.62 8.71 9.35
N TYR A 23 19.66 8.61 8.02
CA TYR A 23 20.63 7.77 7.31
C TYR A 23 21.91 8.52 6.95
N GLY A 24 21.91 9.84 6.79
CA GLY A 24 23.15 10.57 6.48
C GLY A 24 23.97 10.91 7.72
N VAL A 25 23.32 11.25 8.83
CA VAL A 25 23.99 11.76 10.04
C VAL A 25 24.03 10.72 11.15
N PHE A 26 22.90 10.10 11.48
CA PHE A 26 22.82 9.22 12.66
C PHE A 26 23.23 7.76 12.38
N ALA A 27 22.88 7.21 11.22
CA ALA A 27 23.10 5.80 10.90
C ALA A 27 23.47 5.56 9.41
N PRO A 28 24.59 6.11 8.91
CA PRO A 28 25.05 5.88 7.53
C PRO A 28 25.25 4.41 7.17
N GLN A 29 25.75 3.61 8.10
CA GLN A 29 25.87 2.16 7.96
C GLN A 29 24.53 1.48 7.65
N ALA A 30 23.40 2.02 8.15
CA ALA A 30 22.08 1.46 7.89
C ALA A 30 21.64 1.70 6.44
N LEU A 31 22.10 2.77 5.79
CA LEU A 31 21.84 3.02 4.37
C LEU A 31 22.54 1.99 3.49
N PHE A 32 23.81 1.69 3.78
CA PHE A 32 24.57 0.65 3.08
C PHE A 32 24.07 -0.76 3.40
N ALA A 33 23.51 -0.99 4.58
CA ALA A 33 22.80 -2.24 4.86
C ALA A 33 21.51 -2.33 4.04
N ALA A 34 20.72 -1.26 3.99
CA ALA A 34 19.48 -1.21 3.22
C ALA A 34 19.71 -1.38 1.71
N SER A 35 20.77 -0.79 1.15
CA SER A 35 21.11 -0.97 -0.27
C SER A 35 21.42 -2.42 -0.60
N ARG A 36 22.14 -3.14 0.28
CA ARG A 36 22.40 -4.59 0.13
C ARG A 36 21.13 -5.43 0.22
N ASN A 37 20.17 -5.02 1.05
CA ASN A 37 18.90 -5.73 1.20
C ASN A 37 18.05 -5.74 -0.09
N THR A 38 18.25 -4.78 -1.00
CA THR A 38 17.54 -4.76 -2.29
C THR A 38 17.82 -5.99 -3.15
N GLY A 39 18.96 -6.66 -2.92
CA GLY A 39 19.33 -7.91 -3.57
C GLY A 39 18.90 -9.17 -2.81
N TYR A 40 18.17 -9.08 -1.70
CA TYR A 40 17.77 -10.26 -0.95
C TYR A 40 16.46 -10.86 -1.45
N VAL A 41 16.28 -12.15 -1.21
CA VAL A 41 15.02 -12.87 -1.39
C VAL A 41 14.62 -13.43 -0.04
N SER A 42 13.42 -13.10 0.41
CA SER A 42 12.89 -13.65 1.66
C SER A 42 12.29 -15.03 1.41
N GLY A 43 12.67 -16.01 2.23
CA GLY A 43 12.14 -17.37 2.18
C GLY A 43 10.61 -17.46 2.34
N GLY A 44 9.98 -16.52 3.04
CA GLY A 44 8.52 -16.50 3.21
C GLY A 44 7.76 -15.68 2.15
N SER A 45 8.46 -15.08 1.20
CA SER A 45 7.84 -14.29 0.12
C SER A 45 7.35 -15.19 -1.03
N TRP A 46 6.75 -14.62 -2.08
CA TRP A 46 6.38 -15.38 -3.28
C TRP A 46 7.60 -15.81 -4.12
N ALA A 47 8.71 -15.07 -3.96
CA ALA A 47 9.87 -15.15 -4.83
C ALA A 47 10.68 -16.46 -4.79
N PRO A 48 10.79 -17.21 -3.68
CA PRO A 48 11.56 -18.46 -3.65
C PRO A 48 11.07 -19.49 -4.66
N TRP A 49 9.75 -19.67 -4.81
CA TRP A 49 9.21 -20.62 -5.78
C TRP A 49 9.52 -20.21 -7.21
N MET A 50 9.35 -18.92 -7.54
CA MET A 50 9.67 -18.38 -8.87
C MET A 50 11.17 -18.48 -9.16
N ARG A 51 12.00 -18.00 -8.23
CA ARG A 51 13.45 -17.99 -8.38
C ARG A 51 13.98 -19.41 -8.52
N SER A 52 13.49 -20.35 -7.71
CA SER A 52 13.86 -21.76 -7.82
C SER A 52 13.50 -22.26 -9.21
N ALA A 53 12.24 -22.14 -9.65
CA ALA A 53 11.84 -22.59 -10.99
C ALA A 53 12.68 -21.95 -12.11
N LEU A 54 12.97 -20.66 -12.04
CA LEU A 54 13.83 -19.96 -13.00
C LEU A 54 15.27 -20.46 -12.97
N ALA A 55 15.81 -20.75 -11.79
CA ALA A 55 17.20 -21.19 -11.65
C ALA A 55 17.47 -22.56 -12.30
N TRP A 56 16.44 -23.39 -12.49
CA TRP A 56 16.55 -24.65 -13.24
C TRP A 56 16.85 -24.43 -14.73
N VAL A 57 16.42 -23.29 -15.30
CA VAL A 57 16.52 -23.02 -16.75
C VAL A 57 17.51 -21.90 -17.04
N LEU A 58 17.54 -20.87 -16.18
CA LEU A 58 18.29 -19.63 -16.33
C LEU A 58 18.98 -19.24 -15.01
N PRO A 59 19.97 -20.02 -14.53
CA PRO A 59 20.57 -19.83 -13.21
C PRO A 59 21.14 -18.42 -12.99
N ASP A 60 21.85 -17.87 -13.98
CA ASP A 60 22.50 -16.55 -13.87
C ASP A 60 21.50 -15.39 -13.89
N ALA A 61 20.36 -15.57 -14.56
CA ALA A 61 19.34 -14.53 -14.74
C ALA A 61 18.19 -14.63 -13.72
N ALA A 62 18.03 -15.76 -13.02
CA ALA A 62 16.89 -16.02 -12.15
C ALA A 62 16.67 -14.92 -11.10
N HIS A 63 17.75 -14.41 -10.52
CA HIS A 63 17.68 -13.31 -9.55
C HIS A 63 17.19 -12.02 -10.23
N GLY A 64 17.87 -11.57 -11.29
CA GLY A 64 17.51 -10.34 -12.00
C GLY A 64 16.07 -10.35 -12.51
N ILE A 65 15.61 -11.49 -13.05
CA ILE A 65 14.23 -11.67 -13.50
C ILE A 65 13.26 -11.59 -12.33
N THR A 66 13.54 -12.25 -11.21
CA THR A 66 12.67 -12.20 -10.02
C THR A 66 12.54 -10.78 -9.47
N ALA A 67 13.65 -10.03 -9.43
CA ALA A 67 13.65 -8.62 -9.02
C ALA A 67 12.85 -7.74 -9.99
N ALA A 68 13.03 -7.94 -11.31
CA ALA A 68 12.27 -7.22 -12.32
C ALA A 68 10.77 -7.51 -12.23
N LEU A 69 10.39 -8.77 -12.00
CA LEU A 69 9.00 -9.18 -11.79
C LEU A 69 8.38 -8.51 -10.56
N GLY A 70 9.15 -8.32 -9.47
CA GLY A 70 8.67 -7.58 -8.31
C GLY A 70 8.34 -6.11 -8.63
N TRP A 71 9.23 -5.43 -9.37
CA TRP A 71 8.98 -4.05 -9.82
C TRP A 71 7.82 -3.95 -10.80
N ILE A 72 7.73 -4.83 -11.79
CA ILE A 72 6.60 -4.87 -12.72
C ILE A 72 5.31 -5.16 -11.96
N GLY A 73 5.36 -6.12 -11.03
CA GLY A 73 4.27 -6.49 -10.14
C GLY A 73 3.72 -5.31 -9.36
N LEU A 74 4.57 -4.47 -8.77
CA LEU A 74 4.16 -3.25 -8.06
C LEU A 74 3.22 -2.40 -8.93
N PHE A 75 3.60 -2.13 -10.18
CA PHE A 75 2.79 -1.30 -11.08
C PHE A 75 1.51 -2.00 -11.53
N VAL A 76 1.58 -3.29 -11.88
CA VAL A 76 0.43 -4.07 -12.34
C VAL A 76 -0.59 -4.26 -11.23
N ILE A 77 -0.15 -4.73 -10.05
CA ILE A 77 -1.01 -4.93 -8.88
C ILE A 77 -1.52 -3.58 -8.36
N GLY A 78 -0.68 -2.55 -8.35
CA GLY A 78 -1.09 -1.18 -8.00
C GLY A 78 -2.21 -0.69 -8.93
N TRP A 79 -2.08 -0.91 -10.23
CA TRP A 79 -3.15 -0.62 -11.19
C TRP A 79 -4.42 -1.41 -10.87
N MET A 80 -4.33 -2.74 -10.72
CA MET A 80 -5.48 -3.60 -10.42
C MET A 80 -6.23 -3.12 -9.18
N LEU A 81 -5.50 -2.90 -8.07
CA LEU A 81 -6.06 -2.39 -6.81
C LEU A 81 -6.69 -1.00 -6.98
N SER A 82 -6.11 -0.13 -7.82
CA SER A 82 -6.71 1.18 -8.15
C SER A 82 -8.06 1.07 -8.87
N ARG A 83 -8.38 -0.07 -9.49
CA ARG A 83 -9.66 -0.31 -10.17
C ARG A 83 -10.69 -1.01 -9.29
N VAL A 84 -10.28 -1.81 -8.32
CA VAL A 84 -11.20 -2.61 -7.48
C VAL A 84 -11.39 -2.10 -6.06
N LEU A 85 -10.41 -1.41 -5.48
CA LEU A 85 -10.54 -0.89 -4.12
C LEU A 85 -11.62 0.20 -4.10
N PRO A 86 -12.68 0.08 -3.30
CA PRO A 86 -13.82 1.00 -3.39
C PRO A 86 -13.45 2.41 -2.94
N TRP A 87 -14.12 3.40 -3.52
CA TRP A 87 -14.06 4.77 -3.03
C TRP A 87 -15.01 4.92 -1.84
N ARG A 88 -14.46 4.97 -0.64
CA ARG A 88 -15.21 5.21 0.60
C ARG A 88 -14.56 6.37 1.35
N ALA A 89 -15.39 7.30 1.81
CA ALA A 89 -14.94 8.45 2.57
C ALA A 89 -14.27 7.99 3.88
N VAL A 90 -13.09 8.53 4.18
CA VAL A 90 -12.45 8.32 5.49
C VAL A 90 -13.11 9.19 6.56
N PRO A 91 -12.90 8.92 7.86
CA PRO A 91 -13.41 9.78 8.92
C PRO A 91 -13.01 11.24 8.72
N GLY A 92 -13.99 12.15 8.70
CA GLY A 92 -13.78 13.59 8.51
C GLY A 92 -13.65 14.06 7.04
N ALA A 93 -13.77 13.18 6.06
CA ALA A 93 -13.72 13.53 4.64
C ALA A 93 -14.99 14.22 4.12
N GLN A 94 -14.84 15.02 3.07
CA GLN A 94 -15.97 15.59 2.32
C GLN A 94 -16.57 14.58 1.34
N LEU A 95 -17.86 14.68 1.05
CA LEU A 95 -18.51 13.92 -0.01
C LEU A 95 -18.61 14.74 -1.30
N PRO A 96 -18.43 14.13 -2.49
CA PRO A 96 -18.17 12.72 -2.74
C PRO A 96 -16.71 12.30 -2.51
N ALA A 97 -16.50 11.06 -2.05
CA ALA A 97 -15.22 10.50 -1.63
C ALA A 97 -14.12 10.60 -2.69
N GLU A 98 -14.44 10.50 -3.99
CA GLU A 98 -13.43 10.58 -5.06
C GLU A 98 -12.85 11.98 -5.27
N ARG A 99 -13.42 13.00 -4.63
CA ARG A 99 -12.98 14.39 -4.74
C ARG A 99 -12.27 14.89 -3.49
N ASP A 100 -12.37 14.14 -2.39
CA ASP A 100 -11.77 14.50 -1.12
C ASP A 100 -10.27 14.18 -1.09
N PRO A 101 -9.39 15.18 -0.84
CA PRO A 101 -7.94 14.97 -0.88
C PRO A 101 -7.42 13.95 0.12
N LEU A 102 -8.05 13.87 1.31
CA LEU A 102 -7.62 12.95 2.36
C LEU A 102 -7.96 11.51 1.97
N THR A 103 -9.18 11.27 1.48
CA THR A 103 -9.63 9.97 0.97
C THR A 103 -8.75 9.48 -0.19
N ILE A 104 -8.41 10.38 -1.12
CA ILE A 104 -7.49 10.05 -2.23
C ILE A 104 -6.13 9.66 -1.69
N ALA A 105 -5.56 10.42 -0.74
CA ALA A 105 -4.24 10.15 -0.18
C ALA A 105 -4.21 8.80 0.55
N VAL A 106 -5.18 8.52 1.43
CA VAL A 106 -5.28 7.26 2.18
C VAL A 106 -5.46 6.08 1.24
N ARG A 107 -6.41 6.16 0.29
CA ARG A 107 -6.64 5.09 -0.69
C ARG A 107 -5.39 4.82 -1.53
N THR A 108 -4.70 5.86 -1.97
CA THR A 108 -3.45 5.74 -2.75
C THR A 108 -2.34 5.10 -1.91
N ALA A 109 -2.19 5.51 -0.65
CA ALA A 109 -1.22 4.90 0.27
C ALA A 109 -1.49 3.40 0.43
N VAL A 110 -2.74 2.98 0.70
CA VAL A 110 -3.10 1.55 0.76
C VAL A 110 -2.71 0.83 -0.52
N ILE A 111 -3.09 1.35 -1.69
CA ILE A 111 -2.79 0.71 -2.98
C ILE A 111 -1.29 0.50 -3.17
N LEU A 112 -0.49 1.55 -2.99
CA LEU A 112 0.95 1.50 -3.24
C LEU A 112 1.68 0.64 -2.21
N CYS A 113 1.36 0.80 -0.93
CA CYS A 113 1.93 0.00 0.15
C CYS A 113 1.61 -1.48 -0.04
N THR A 114 0.35 -1.82 -0.34
CA THR A 114 -0.03 -3.23 -0.54
C THR A 114 0.61 -3.81 -1.79
N ALA A 115 0.56 -3.08 -2.91
CA ALA A 115 1.17 -3.54 -4.15
C ALA A 115 2.67 -3.81 -3.98
N TRP A 116 3.40 -2.91 -3.31
CA TRP A 116 4.82 -3.12 -3.01
C TRP A 116 5.05 -4.34 -2.14
N ILE A 117 4.29 -4.49 -1.05
CA ILE A 117 4.48 -5.59 -0.11
C ILE A 117 4.20 -6.96 -0.74
N VAL A 118 3.12 -7.09 -1.52
CA VAL A 118 2.75 -8.41 -2.07
C VAL A 118 3.62 -8.80 -3.25
N THR A 119 4.34 -7.86 -3.87
CA THR A 119 5.18 -8.12 -5.06
C THR A 119 6.67 -7.99 -4.81
N SER A 120 7.12 -7.41 -3.69
CA SER A 120 8.54 -7.35 -3.37
C SER A 120 9.10 -8.77 -3.12
N PRO A 121 10.26 -9.12 -3.69
CA PRO A 121 10.93 -10.40 -3.44
C PRO A 121 11.52 -10.49 -2.03
N TYR A 122 11.60 -9.36 -1.33
CA TYR A 122 12.05 -9.30 0.06
C TYR A 122 11.03 -8.57 0.93
N THR A 123 10.33 -9.34 1.77
CA THR A 123 9.41 -8.80 2.77
C THR A 123 9.48 -9.56 4.09
N LEU A 124 9.44 -8.82 5.18
CA LEU A 124 9.36 -9.32 6.55
C LEU A 124 7.94 -9.07 7.10
N SER A 125 7.51 -9.83 8.10
CA SER A 125 6.15 -9.67 8.69
C SER A 125 5.86 -8.25 9.17
N TRP A 126 6.86 -7.59 9.77
CA TRP A 126 6.70 -6.23 10.29
C TRP A 126 6.54 -5.16 9.19
N TYR A 127 6.87 -5.47 7.93
CA TYR A 127 6.62 -4.54 6.83
C TYR A 127 5.13 -4.28 6.65
N ASP A 128 4.27 -5.27 6.94
CA ASP A 128 2.81 -5.14 6.76
C ASP A 128 2.23 -3.94 7.54
N LEU A 129 2.94 -3.39 8.54
CA LEU A 129 2.56 -2.16 9.23
C LEU A 129 2.32 -0.98 8.28
N ILE A 130 3.08 -0.86 7.19
CA ILE A 130 2.91 0.25 6.22
C ILE A 130 1.58 0.14 5.46
N VAL A 131 0.97 -1.04 5.43
CA VAL A 131 -0.35 -1.29 4.86
C VAL A 131 -1.44 -1.13 5.92
N TRP A 132 -1.20 -1.65 7.13
CA TRP A 132 -2.15 -1.56 8.23
C TRP A 132 -2.43 -0.12 8.68
N ALA A 133 -1.41 0.73 8.72
CA ALA A 133 -1.57 2.13 9.11
C ALA A 133 -2.61 2.88 8.26
N PRO A 134 -2.55 2.88 6.91
CA PRO A 134 -3.59 3.51 6.09
C PRO A 134 -4.88 2.67 5.99
N LEU A 135 -4.83 1.32 6.08
CA LEU A 135 -6.05 0.50 6.11
C LEU A 135 -6.94 0.80 7.32
N ALA A 136 -6.35 1.10 8.48
CA ALA A 136 -7.09 1.45 9.69
C ALA A 136 -7.99 2.70 9.54
N LEU A 137 -7.75 3.52 8.52
CA LEU A 137 -8.57 4.70 8.21
C LEU A 137 -9.70 4.40 7.22
N LEU A 138 -9.71 3.22 6.59
CA LEU A 138 -10.72 2.78 5.66
C LEU A 138 -11.74 1.86 6.34
N VAL A 139 -12.96 1.82 5.79
CA VAL A 139 -13.96 0.81 6.16
C VAL A 139 -13.44 -0.57 5.73
N PRO A 140 -13.64 -1.64 6.52
CA PRO A 140 -13.19 -2.98 6.18
C PRO A 140 -13.56 -3.41 4.76
N THR A 141 -12.59 -4.02 4.09
CA THR A 141 -12.65 -4.50 2.71
C THR A 141 -12.16 -5.95 2.60
N ARG A 142 -12.22 -6.53 1.40
CA ARG A 142 -11.60 -7.83 1.12
C ARG A 142 -10.09 -7.82 1.35
N LEU A 143 -9.45 -6.65 1.22
CA LEU A 143 -8.01 -6.51 1.36
C LEU A 143 -7.55 -6.77 2.79
N ASP A 144 -8.35 -6.37 3.78
CA ASP A 144 -8.06 -6.58 5.20
C ASP A 144 -7.87 -8.06 5.51
N TRP A 145 -8.73 -8.93 4.97
CA TRP A 145 -8.62 -10.36 5.18
C TRP A 145 -7.39 -10.97 4.49
N LEU A 146 -7.09 -10.54 3.25
CA LEU A 146 -5.90 -10.99 2.54
C LEU A 146 -4.61 -10.58 3.27
N MET A 147 -4.57 -9.35 3.78
CA MET A 147 -3.43 -8.84 4.54
C MET A 147 -3.32 -9.50 5.91
N ALA A 148 -4.43 -9.83 6.58
CA ALA A 148 -4.41 -10.59 7.83
C ALA A 148 -3.85 -12.00 7.60
N LEU A 149 -4.33 -12.70 6.57
CA LEU A 149 -3.83 -14.04 6.21
C LEU A 149 -2.32 -14.01 5.91
N ARG A 150 -1.88 -13.05 5.09
CA ARG A 150 -0.46 -12.83 4.80
C ARG A 150 0.36 -12.59 6.07
N GLY A 151 -0.09 -11.66 6.91
CA GLY A 151 0.62 -11.25 8.12
C GLY A 151 0.76 -12.40 9.13
N VAL A 152 -0.29 -13.21 9.29
CA VAL A 152 -0.25 -14.44 10.11
C VAL A 152 0.76 -15.43 9.54
N ALA A 153 0.69 -15.73 8.24
CA ALA A 153 1.59 -16.69 7.61
C ALA A 153 3.06 -16.26 7.66
N LEU A 154 3.36 -14.97 7.47
CA LEU A 154 4.72 -14.45 7.62
C LEU A 154 5.16 -14.47 9.09
N SER A 155 4.30 -14.09 10.02
CA SER A 155 4.65 -14.06 11.45
C SER A 155 5.00 -15.46 11.97
N VAL A 156 4.19 -16.47 11.63
CA VAL A 156 4.46 -17.87 11.98
C VAL A 156 5.78 -18.32 11.34
N ALA A 157 5.98 -18.03 10.07
CA ALA A 157 7.20 -18.39 9.33
C ALA A 157 8.49 -17.77 9.89
N TYR A 158 8.45 -16.53 10.37
CA TYR A 158 9.63 -15.88 10.97
C TYR A 158 9.90 -16.33 12.40
N VAL A 159 8.86 -16.65 13.18
CA VAL A 159 9.03 -17.21 14.52
C VAL A 159 9.70 -18.58 14.42
N THR A 160 9.26 -19.44 13.51
CA THR A 160 9.83 -20.79 13.31
C THR A 160 11.17 -20.76 12.58
N GLY A 161 11.49 -19.67 11.87
CA GLY A 161 12.78 -19.46 11.20
C GLY A 161 13.93 -19.01 12.11
N ARG A 162 13.73 -18.89 13.44
CA ARG A 162 14.83 -18.64 14.37
C ARG A 162 15.73 -19.87 14.47
N THR A 163 17.03 -19.68 14.29
CA THR A 163 18.01 -20.79 14.26
C THR A 163 18.77 -20.95 15.57
N VAL A 164 18.77 -19.94 16.45
CA VAL A 164 19.50 -19.98 17.72
C VAL A 164 18.69 -20.76 18.75
N GLY A 165 19.28 -21.83 19.29
CA GLY A 165 18.70 -22.62 20.38
C GLY A 165 17.69 -23.68 19.96
N PHE A 166 17.60 -24.02 18.68
CA PHE A 166 16.68 -25.03 18.15
C PHE A 166 17.42 -26.25 17.59
N SER A 167 16.74 -27.40 17.59
CA SER A 167 17.27 -28.65 17.03
C SER A 167 17.36 -28.61 15.50
N ASP A 168 18.19 -29.49 14.93
CA ASP A 168 18.33 -29.63 13.47
C ASP A 168 17.00 -29.93 12.76
N VAL A 169 16.11 -30.68 13.42
CA VAL A 169 14.77 -30.97 12.88
C VAL A 169 13.93 -29.69 12.77
N MET A 170 13.97 -28.83 13.79
CA MET A 170 13.24 -27.56 13.76
C MET A 170 13.79 -26.65 12.65
N VAL A 171 15.12 -26.57 12.51
CA VAL A 171 15.76 -25.68 11.52
C VAL A 171 15.61 -26.20 10.09
N ASN A 172 15.87 -27.49 9.85
CA ASN A 172 15.96 -28.01 8.48
C ASN A 172 14.62 -28.51 7.93
N VAL A 173 13.71 -28.96 8.79
CA VAL A 173 12.41 -29.53 8.35
C VAL A 173 11.29 -28.54 8.63
N VAL A 174 11.13 -28.12 9.88
CA VAL A 174 9.98 -27.28 10.27
C VAL A 174 10.10 -25.88 9.66
N ALA A 175 11.24 -25.21 9.82
CA ALA A 175 11.43 -23.87 9.27
C ALA A 175 11.34 -23.88 7.74
N PHE A 176 11.97 -24.85 7.06
CA PHE A 176 11.85 -25.00 5.60
C PHE A 176 10.39 -25.19 5.17
N THR A 177 9.66 -26.11 5.81
CA THR A 177 8.28 -26.41 5.44
C THR A 177 7.36 -25.22 5.70
N ILE A 178 7.45 -24.59 6.87
CA ILE A 178 6.56 -23.49 7.24
C ILE A 178 6.92 -22.21 6.49
N ARG A 179 8.20 -21.83 6.47
CA ARG A 179 8.65 -20.57 5.87
C ARG A 179 8.71 -20.68 4.35
N ASP A 180 9.42 -21.67 3.83
CA ASP A 180 9.80 -21.68 2.42
C ASP A 180 8.72 -22.33 1.53
N VAL A 181 7.92 -23.26 2.08
CA VAL A 181 6.80 -23.89 1.36
C VAL A 181 5.46 -23.23 1.68
N ILE A 182 4.98 -23.33 2.93
CA ILE A 182 3.62 -22.89 3.29
C ILE A 182 3.48 -21.38 3.14
N SER A 183 4.39 -20.59 3.73
CA SER A 183 4.29 -19.13 3.67
C SER A 183 4.38 -18.61 2.24
N SER A 184 5.33 -19.12 1.44
CA SER A 184 5.43 -18.83 0.01
C SER A 184 4.14 -19.13 -0.75
N GLY A 185 3.52 -20.29 -0.48
CA GLY A 185 2.23 -20.65 -1.06
C GLY A 185 1.11 -19.68 -0.69
N VAL A 186 1.07 -19.20 0.56
CA VAL A 186 0.13 -18.16 1.00
C VAL A 186 0.37 -16.84 0.25
N GLN A 187 1.63 -16.45 0.01
CA GLN A 187 1.91 -15.23 -0.74
C GLN A 187 1.43 -15.32 -2.20
N TRP A 188 1.63 -16.47 -2.84
CA TRP A 188 1.06 -16.75 -4.16
C TRP A 188 -0.46 -16.70 -4.16
N PHE A 189 -1.10 -17.31 -3.15
CA PHE A 189 -2.55 -17.25 -2.99
C PHE A 189 -3.05 -15.81 -2.88
N VAL A 190 -2.40 -14.96 -2.08
CA VAL A 190 -2.78 -13.55 -1.93
C VAL A 190 -2.66 -12.80 -3.26
N LEU A 191 -1.58 -13.00 -4.01
CA LEU A 191 -1.40 -12.42 -5.35
C LEU A 191 -2.52 -12.86 -6.31
N ILE A 192 -2.76 -14.17 -6.38
CA ILE A 192 -3.81 -14.76 -7.24
C ILE A 192 -5.19 -14.23 -6.83
N ALA A 193 -5.48 -14.10 -5.54
CA ALA A 193 -6.74 -13.57 -5.04
C ALA A 193 -6.96 -12.11 -5.44
N ILE A 194 -5.92 -11.27 -5.41
CA ILE A 194 -6.00 -9.88 -5.90
C ILE A 194 -6.25 -9.84 -7.42
N ILE A 195 -5.52 -10.66 -8.18
CA ILE A 195 -5.69 -10.77 -9.63
C ILE A 195 -7.10 -11.25 -9.97
N HIS A 196 -7.58 -12.31 -9.31
CA HIS A 196 -8.92 -12.84 -9.47
C HIS A 196 -9.99 -11.81 -9.09
N TRP A 197 -9.77 -11.04 -8.02
CA TRP A 197 -10.67 -9.95 -7.63
C TRP A 197 -10.78 -8.87 -8.71
N PHE A 198 -9.65 -8.48 -9.32
CA PHE A 198 -9.63 -7.60 -10.51
C PHE A 198 -10.42 -8.20 -11.68
N TRP A 199 -10.11 -9.44 -12.06
CA TRP A 199 -10.77 -10.10 -13.18
C TRP A 199 -12.28 -10.28 -12.98
N THR A 200 -12.75 -10.47 -11.76
CA THR A 200 -14.19 -10.63 -11.48
C THR A 200 -14.94 -9.31 -11.32
N THR A 201 -14.25 -8.22 -10.96
CA THR A 201 -14.90 -6.94 -10.62
C THR A 201 -14.74 -5.89 -11.73
N ASN A 202 -13.53 -5.74 -12.27
CA ASN A 202 -13.21 -4.63 -13.17
C ASN A 202 -12.05 -5.04 -14.09
N ARG A 203 -12.32 -5.35 -15.36
CA ARG A 203 -11.31 -5.83 -16.34
C ARG A 203 -10.67 -4.71 -17.16
N GLN A 204 -10.65 -3.49 -16.62
CA GLN A 204 -10.22 -2.32 -17.38
C GLN A 204 -8.72 -2.09 -17.23
N TRP A 205 -8.01 -2.37 -18.32
CA TRP A 205 -6.58 -2.12 -18.48
C TRP A 205 -6.28 -0.68 -18.90
N PRO A 206 -5.08 -0.16 -18.63
CA PRO A 206 -4.71 1.19 -19.07
C PRO A 206 -4.68 1.24 -20.60
N THR A 207 -5.31 2.26 -21.18
CA THR A 207 -5.25 2.51 -22.63
C THR A 207 -4.07 3.42 -22.97
N ALA A 208 -3.54 3.32 -24.20
CA ALA A 208 -2.48 4.22 -24.66
C ALA A 208 -2.87 5.70 -24.54
N ALA A 209 -4.15 6.01 -24.79
CA ALA A 209 -4.70 7.36 -24.61
C ALA A 209 -4.64 7.83 -23.16
N PHE A 210 -4.94 6.96 -22.19
CA PHE A 210 -4.85 7.30 -20.76
C PHE A 210 -3.41 7.69 -20.37
N ILE A 211 -2.42 6.89 -20.80
CA ILE A 211 -1.01 7.17 -20.49
C ILE A 211 -0.59 8.51 -21.11
N ARG A 212 -0.83 8.69 -22.41
CA ARG A 212 -0.46 9.92 -23.13
C ARG A 212 -1.11 11.17 -22.51
N ASN A 213 -2.39 11.09 -22.19
CA ASN A 213 -3.13 12.22 -21.61
C ASN A 213 -2.68 12.51 -20.17
N GLY A 214 -2.35 11.47 -19.39
CA GLY A 214 -1.82 11.62 -18.04
C GLY A 214 -0.50 12.39 -18.01
N PHE A 215 0.44 12.01 -18.88
CA PHE A 215 1.72 12.73 -19.03
C PHE A 215 1.52 14.18 -19.51
N GLY A 216 0.63 14.39 -20.49
CA GLY A 216 0.31 15.74 -20.96
C GLY A 216 -0.27 16.63 -19.85
N GLN A 217 -1.15 16.10 -19.01
CA GLN A 217 -1.72 16.85 -17.89
C GLN A 217 -0.67 17.18 -16.82
N LEU A 218 0.28 16.27 -16.53
CA LEU A 218 1.35 16.55 -15.57
C LEU A 218 2.25 17.71 -16.01
N LEU A 219 2.54 17.82 -17.31
CA LEU A 219 3.40 18.86 -17.87
C LEU A 219 2.70 20.22 -18.01
N VAL A 220 1.40 20.22 -18.34
CA VAL A 220 0.65 21.46 -18.67
C VAL A 220 0.17 22.24 -17.43
N THR A 221 0.04 21.60 -16.26
CA THR A 221 -0.64 22.25 -15.12
C THR A 221 0.24 23.14 -14.23
N ALA A 222 1.42 23.56 -14.70
CA ALA A 222 2.30 24.45 -13.95
C ALA A 222 1.73 25.85 -13.67
N ASP A 223 0.69 26.30 -14.40
CA ASP A 223 0.28 27.72 -14.46
C ASP A 223 -1.17 28.06 -14.10
N ARG A 224 -1.98 27.14 -13.55
CA ARG A 224 -3.37 27.50 -13.19
C ARG A 224 -3.50 28.07 -11.76
N PRO A 225 -4.09 29.27 -11.57
CA PRO A 225 -4.42 29.81 -10.26
C PRO A 225 -5.37 28.86 -9.50
N GLN A 226 -5.06 28.55 -8.23
CA GLN A 226 -5.99 27.80 -7.39
C GLN A 226 -7.24 28.64 -7.10
N PRO A 227 -8.46 28.09 -7.26
CA PRO A 227 -9.67 28.77 -6.81
C PRO A 227 -9.61 28.99 -5.30
N LYS A 228 -9.95 30.21 -4.86
CA LYS A 228 -10.02 30.59 -3.45
C LYS A 228 -10.86 29.56 -2.68
N ARG A 229 -10.26 28.93 -1.67
CA ARG A 229 -10.97 28.06 -0.73
C ARG A 229 -12.10 28.86 -0.09
N SER A 230 -13.34 28.39 -0.24
CA SER A 230 -14.45 28.90 0.56
C SER A 230 -14.09 28.75 2.05
N PRO A 231 -14.37 29.76 2.90
CA PRO A 231 -14.14 29.64 4.33
C PRO A 231 -14.85 28.38 4.83
N LEU A 232 -14.11 27.53 5.53
CA LEU A 232 -14.66 26.34 6.18
C LEU A 232 -15.89 26.78 6.98
N ARG A 233 -17.05 26.20 6.67
CA ARG A 233 -18.24 26.35 7.53
C ARG A 233 -17.82 25.82 8.91
N PRO A 234 -17.91 26.63 9.99
CA PRO A 234 -17.55 26.17 11.31
C PRO A 234 -18.39 24.93 11.64
N TRP A 235 -17.72 23.87 12.07
CA TRP A 235 -18.34 22.62 12.49
C TRP A 235 -19.33 22.91 13.63
N ARG A 236 -20.65 22.78 13.36
CA ARG A 236 -21.69 22.87 14.40
C ARG A 236 -21.67 21.56 15.19
N ARG A 237 -21.44 21.64 16.51
CA ARG A 237 -21.70 20.53 17.43
C ARG A 237 -23.18 20.14 17.34
N PRO A 238 -23.53 18.86 17.13
CA PRO A 238 -24.89 18.40 17.32
C PRO A 238 -25.30 18.64 18.78
N GLY A 239 -26.37 19.41 19.02
CA GLY A 239 -26.98 19.58 20.34
C GLY A 239 -26.80 20.94 21.03
N VAL A 240 -26.13 21.92 20.42
CA VAL A 240 -26.14 23.31 20.93
C VAL A 240 -27.17 24.11 20.15
N ALA A 241 -28.32 24.37 20.77
CA ALA A 241 -29.35 25.26 20.22
C ALA A 241 -28.75 26.66 19.99
N ASP A 242 -29.00 27.23 18.81
CA ASP A 242 -28.55 28.56 18.44
C ASP A 242 -29.41 29.59 19.22
N PRO A 243 -28.84 30.42 20.12
CA PRO A 243 -29.62 31.39 20.88
C PRO A 243 -30.24 32.50 20.01
N ARG A 244 -30.02 32.46 18.68
CA ARG A 244 -30.58 33.40 17.69
C ARG A 244 -31.79 32.87 16.94
N GLU A 245 -32.30 31.68 17.24
CA GLU A 245 -33.60 31.24 16.69
C GLU A 245 -34.74 31.80 17.55
N PRO A 246 -35.51 32.80 17.05
CA PRO A 246 -36.71 33.26 17.75
C PRO A 246 -37.74 32.11 17.78
N GLY A 247 -38.15 31.75 18.99
CA GLY A 247 -38.97 30.58 19.28
C GLY A 247 -40.26 30.50 18.46
N SER A 248 -40.41 29.40 17.72
CA SER A 248 -41.70 28.94 17.22
C SER A 248 -42.52 28.43 18.41
N ARG A 249 -43.38 29.29 18.95
CA ARG A 249 -44.44 28.90 19.89
C ARG A 249 -45.42 27.98 19.16
N THR A 250 -45.52 26.75 19.62
CA THR A 250 -46.61 25.83 19.28
C THR A 250 -47.91 26.35 19.91
N PRO A 251 -49.01 26.55 19.16
CA PRO A 251 -50.30 26.81 19.78
C PRO A 251 -50.91 25.49 20.27
N ALA A 252 -51.32 25.48 21.54
CA ALA A 252 -52.18 24.44 22.09
C ALA A 252 -53.53 24.47 21.37
N GLN A 253 -54.02 23.31 20.94
CA GLN A 253 -55.40 23.11 20.49
C GLN A 253 -56.27 22.65 21.66
N PRO A 254 -57.56 23.03 21.68
CA PRO A 254 -58.50 22.79 22.79
C PRO A 254 -58.94 21.33 22.93
#